data_AF-A0A1A8XR63-F1
#
_entry.id   AF-A0A1A8XR63-F1
#
_cell.length_a   1.000
_cell.length_b   1.000
_cell.length_c   1.000
_cell.angle_alpha   90.00
_cell.angle_beta   90.00
_cell.angle_gamma   90.00
#
_symmetry.space_group_name_H-M   'P 1'
#
loop_
_entity.id
_entity.type
_entity.pdbx_description
1 polymer ?
#
loop_
_entity_poly.entity_id
_entity_poly.type
_entity_poly.pdbx_seq_one_letter_code
_entity_poly.pdbx_strand_id
1 'polypeptide(L)'
;MDDHKVLRSVVREFLYDWDVILRPIAEPHLPLSNNAAEQVLRHWVIARNISHGTRSEEGSRAFALLASVIETCRRRGASTWRYLGTVIAAARKGLPLPPLPAIPAAV
;
A
#
# COMPACT_ATOMS: atom_id res chain seq x y z
N MET A 1 5.02 -25.53 32.32
CA MET A 1 4.93 -24.12 31.91
C MET A 1 4.21 -24.12 30.58
N ASP A 2 2.94 -23.73 30.58
CA ASP A 2 2.07 -23.89 29.41
C ASP A 2 2.62 -23.16 28.19
N ASP A 3 2.80 -23.89 27.09
CA ASP A 3 3.27 -23.33 25.82
C ASP A 3 2.12 -22.63 25.09
N HIS A 4 1.73 -21.46 25.60
CA HIS A 4 0.74 -20.60 24.95
C HIS A 4 1.37 -19.85 23.77
N LYS A 5 1.48 -20.54 22.63
CA LYS A 5 2.08 -20.00 21.39
C LYS A 5 1.46 -18.67 20.93
N VAL A 6 0.14 -18.53 21.07
CA VAL A 6 -0.58 -17.29 20.72
C VAL A 6 -0.16 -16.14 21.61
N LEU A 7 -0.18 -16.33 22.94
CA LEU A 7 0.23 -15.31 23.90
C LEU A 7 1.68 -14.88 23.66
N ARG A 8 2.58 -15.84 23.42
CA ARG A 8 3.98 -15.56 23.09
C ARG A 8 4.13 -14.73 21.83
N SER A 9 3.31 -14.98 20.80
CA SER A 9 3.32 -14.21 19.55
C SER A 9 2.88 -12.77 19.79
N VAL A 10 1.76 -12.58 20.49
CA VAL A 10 1.23 -11.25 20.81
C VAL A 10 2.23 -10.44 21.64
N VAL A 11 2.80 -11.04 22.69
CA VAL A 11 3.81 -10.36 23.53
C VAL A 11 5.02 -9.92 22.69
N ARG A 12 5.47 -10.76 21.76
CA ARG A 12 6.59 -10.43 20.86
C ARG A 12 6.26 -9.21 19.99
N GLU A 13 5.08 -9.18 19.39
CA GLU A 13 4.61 -8.05 18.57
C GLU A 13 4.56 -6.75 19.39
N PHE A 14 3.99 -6.80 20.59
CA PHE A 14 3.98 -5.65 21.51
C PHE A 14 5.38 -5.16 21.88
N LEU A 15 6.36 -6.06 22.02
CA LEU A 15 7.73 -5.66 22.36
C LEU A 15 8.49 -5.03 21.18
N TYR A 16 8.19 -5.41 19.94
CA TYR A 16 8.85 -4.84 18.76
C TYR A 16 8.19 -3.55 18.28
N ASP A 17 6.86 -3.47 18.38
CA ASP A 17 6.07 -2.40 17.76
C ASP A 17 5.32 -1.53 18.78
N TRP A 18 5.78 -1.51 20.04
CA TRP A 18 5.17 -0.79 21.16
C TRP A 18 4.73 0.65 20.83
N ASP A 19 5.65 1.43 20.28
CA ASP A 19 5.43 2.85 19.96
C ASP A 19 4.38 3.05 18.86
N VAL A 20 4.27 2.10 17.94
CA VAL A 20 3.27 2.15 16.85
C VAL A 20 1.91 1.76 17.39
N ILE A 21 1.85 0.67 18.18
CA ILE A 21 0.60 0.16 18.77
C ILE A 21 -0.04 1.20 19.70
N LEU A 22 0.76 1.90 20.50
CA LEU A 22 0.26 2.88 21.47
C LEU A 22 0.21 4.32 20.96
N ARG A 23 0.62 4.59 19.71
CA ARG A 23 0.56 5.93 19.13
C ARG A 23 -0.80 6.63 19.28
N PRO A 24 -1.96 5.95 19.13
CA PRO A 24 -3.26 6.59 19.33
C PRO A 24 -3.49 7.16 20.74
N ILE A 25 -2.73 6.73 21.77
CA ILE A 25 -2.81 7.31 23.11
C ILE A 25 -2.26 8.75 23.11
N ALA A 26 -1.14 8.97 22.42
CA ALA A 26 -0.54 10.29 22.25
C ALA A 26 -1.25 11.12 21.16
N GLU A 27 -1.84 10.44 20.17
CA GLU A 27 -2.51 11.03 19.02
C GLU A 27 -3.95 10.50 18.86
N PRO A 28 -4.93 10.95 19.68
CA PRO A 28 -6.27 10.36 19.74
C PRO A 28 -7.11 10.47 18.46
N HIS A 29 -6.65 11.27 17.48
CA HIS A 29 -7.28 11.40 16.18
C HIS A 29 -6.96 10.21 15.25
N LEU A 30 -5.95 9.40 15.58
CA LEU A 30 -5.61 8.18 14.85
C LEU A 30 -6.53 7.03 15.27
N PRO A 31 -6.93 6.15 14.33
CA PRO A 31 -7.71 4.97 14.68
C PRO A 31 -6.86 3.99 15.50
N LEU A 32 -7.52 3.28 16.44
CA LEU A 32 -6.89 2.20 17.22
C LEU A 32 -6.54 0.95 16.39
N SER A 33 -7.01 0.88 15.15
CA SER A 33 -6.89 -0.29 14.27
C SER A 33 -6.30 0.11 12.92
N ASN A 34 -5.44 -0.76 12.39
CA ASN A 34 -4.86 -0.64 11.07
C ASN A 34 -5.75 -1.23 9.94
N ASN A 35 -7.00 -1.61 10.24
CA ASN A 35 -7.89 -2.29 9.29
C ASN A 35 -8.02 -1.52 7.97
N ALA A 36 -8.05 -0.18 8.01
CA ALA A 36 -8.14 0.63 6.80
C ALA A 36 -6.94 0.43 5.85
N ALA A 37 -5.72 0.35 6.38
CA ALA A 37 -4.53 0.10 5.56
C ALA A 37 -4.49 -1.35 5.07
N GLU A 38 -4.84 -2.32 5.93
CA GLU A 38 -4.91 -3.73 5.56
C GLU A 38 -5.92 -3.99 4.44
N GLN A 39 -7.11 -3.37 4.51
CA GLN A 39 -8.14 -3.47 3.47
C GLN A 39 -7.64 -2.90 2.14
N VAL A 40 -6.91 -1.79 2.15
CA VAL A 40 -6.31 -1.21 0.94
C VAL A 40 -5.28 -2.16 0.33
N LEU A 41 -4.46 -2.81 1.14
CA LEU A 41 -3.41 -3.72 0.66
C LEU A 41 -3.94 -5.10 0.25
N ARG A 42 -5.10 -5.52 0.76
CA ARG A 42 -5.66 -6.87 0.60
C ARG A 42 -5.72 -7.34 -0.84
N HIS A 43 -6.19 -6.49 -1.76
CA HIS A 43 -6.32 -6.85 -3.17
C HIS A 43 -4.97 -7.16 -3.82
N TRP A 44 -3.90 -6.44 -3.42
CA TRP A 44 -2.54 -6.68 -3.93
C TRP A 44 -1.91 -7.93 -3.33
N VAL A 45 -2.20 -8.23 -2.06
CA VAL A 45 -1.78 -9.49 -1.40
C VAL A 45 -2.43 -10.69 -2.09
N ILE A 46 -3.74 -10.61 -2.40
CA ILE A 46 -4.46 -11.65 -3.13
C ILE A 46 -3.88 -11.82 -4.53
N ALA A 47 -3.63 -10.72 -5.25
CA ALA A 47 -3.02 -10.77 -6.58
C ALA A 47 -1.66 -11.48 -6.55
N ARG A 48 -0.80 -11.14 -5.59
CA ARG A 48 0.51 -11.80 -5.39
C ARG A 48 0.36 -13.29 -5.10
N ASN A 49 -0.63 -13.67 -4.28
CA ASN A 49 -0.86 -15.07 -3.94
C ASN A 49 -1.29 -15.90 -5.16
N ILE A 50 -2.23 -15.37 -5.97
CA ILE A 50 -2.74 -16.05 -7.17
C ILE A 50 -1.69 -16.09 -8.28
N SER A 51 -0.85 -15.05 -8.41
CA SER A 51 0.20 -15.00 -9.43
C SER A 51 1.47 -15.76 -9.05
N HIS A 52 1.52 -16.37 -7.86
CA HIS A 52 2.75 -16.92 -7.25
C HIS A 52 3.90 -15.91 -7.13
N GLY A 53 3.57 -14.63 -6.97
CA GLY A 53 4.53 -13.54 -6.82
C GLY A 53 5.38 -13.28 -8.06
N THR A 54 6.52 -12.63 -7.85
CA THR A 54 7.48 -12.23 -8.89
C THR A 54 8.77 -13.02 -8.73
N ARG A 55 9.48 -13.31 -9.83
CA ARG A 55 10.70 -14.13 -9.83
C ARG A 55 12.01 -13.34 -9.77
N SER A 56 11.95 -12.00 -9.75
CA SER A 56 13.12 -11.14 -9.64
C SER A 56 12.82 -9.90 -8.79
N GLU A 57 13.88 -9.25 -8.32
CA GLU A 57 13.80 -8.00 -7.56
C GLU A 57 13.20 -6.87 -8.39
N GLU A 58 13.59 -6.77 -9.66
CA GLU A 58 13.04 -5.79 -10.62
C GLU A 58 11.55 -6.01 -10.82
N GLY A 59 11.11 -7.28 -10.90
CA GLY A 59 9.70 -7.64 -10.97
C GLY A 59 8.93 -7.24 -9.73
N SER A 60 9.49 -7.51 -8.53
CA SER A 60 8.90 -7.08 -7.26
C SER A 60 8.76 -5.56 -7.20
N ARG A 61 9.79 -4.83 -7.61
CA ARG A 61 9.81 -3.37 -7.64
C ARG A 61 8.78 -2.82 -8.62
N ALA A 62 8.69 -3.38 -9.83
CA ALA A 62 7.70 -2.99 -10.83
C ALA A 62 6.27 -3.23 -10.33
N PHE A 63 6.00 -4.38 -9.71
CA PHE A 63 4.71 -4.69 -9.12
C PHE A 63 4.33 -3.69 -8.02
N ALA A 64 5.24 -3.41 -7.10
CA ALA A 64 5.01 -2.46 -6.00
C ALA A 64 4.74 -1.03 -6.51
N LEU A 65 5.48 -0.59 -7.52
CA LEU A 65 5.28 0.72 -8.15
C LEU A 65 3.92 0.81 -8.85
N LEU A 66 3.55 -0.21 -9.63
CA LEU A 66 2.26 -0.25 -10.30
C LEU A 66 1.11 -0.26 -9.30
N ALA A 67 1.17 -1.11 -8.27
CA ALA A 67 0.18 -1.13 -7.19
C ALA A 67 0.01 0.26 -6.55
N SER A 68 1.12 0.95 -6.26
CA SER A 68 1.11 2.29 -5.67
C SER A 68 0.49 3.33 -6.59
N VAL A 69 0.80 3.31 -7.89
CA VAL A 69 0.23 4.23 -8.89
C VAL A 69 -1.27 3.99 -9.06
N ILE A 70 -1.69 2.72 -9.14
CA ILE A 70 -3.09 2.34 -9.30
C ILE A 70 -3.90 2.79 -8.08
N GLU A 71 -3.39 2.56 -6.88
CA GLU A 71 -4.02 2.99 -5.64
C GLU A 71 -4.08 4.51 -5.52
N THR A 72 -3.03 5.21 -5.95
CA THR A 72 -3.02 6.68 -6.01
C THR A 72 -4.10 7.20 -6.95
N CYS A 73 -4.23 6.65 -8.15
CA CYS A 73 -5.29 7.04 -9.09
C CYS A 73 -6.67 6.81 -8.48
N ARG A 74 -6.89 5.63 -7.88
CA ARG A 74 -8.16 5.26 -7.23
C ARG A 74 -8.54 6.23 -6.12
N ARG A 75 -7.61 6.54 -5.19
CA ARG A 75 -7.84 7.49 -4.09
C ARG A 75 -8.09 8.92 -4.56
N ARG A 76 -7.53 9.29 -5.70
CA ARG A 76 -7.65 10.63 -6.28
C ARG A 76 -8.80 10.76 -7.30
N GLY A 77 -9.66 9.74 -7.43
CA GLY A 77 -10.78 9.76 -8.38
C GLY A 77 -10.36 9.79 -9.85
N ALA A 78 -9.10 9.44 -10.14
CA ALA A 78 -8.54 9.48 -11.48
C ALA A 78 -8.63 8.12 -12.17
N SER A 79 -8.85 8.11 -13.49
CA SER A 79 -8.80 6.89 -14.29
C SER A 79 -7.36 6.39 -14.42
N THR A 80 -7.06 5.27 -13.76
CA THR A 80 -5.78 4.56 -13.85
C THR A 80 -5.36 4.29 -15.30
N TRP A 81 -6.26 3.77 -16.12
CA TRP A 81 -5.99 3.43 -17.52
C TRP A 81 -5.61 4.66 -18.35
N ARG A 82 -6.34 5.76 -18.18
CA ARG A 82 -6.02 7.02 -18.87
C ARG A 82 -4.68 7.59 -18.43
N TYR A 83 -4.40 7.55 -17.12
CA TYR A 83 -3.12 8.01 -16.58
C TYR A 83 -1.95 7.20 -17.13
N LEU A 84 -1.99 5.87 -17.00
CA LEU A 84 -0.94 4.97 -17.50
C LEU A 84 -0.76 5.10 -19.02
N GLY A 85 -1.85 5.19 -19.79
CA GLY A 85 -1.79 5.42 -21.23
C GLY A 85 -1.08 6.72 -21.59
N THR A 86 -1.36 7.80 -20.85
CA THR A 86 -0.70 9.11 -21.04
C THR A 86 0.78 9.05 -20.71
N VAL A 87 1.15 8.42 -19.58
CA VAL A 87 2.55 8.24 -19.16
C VAL A 87 3.32 7.43 -20.21
N ILE A 88 2.78 6.30 -20.67
CA ILE A 88 3.43 5.45 -21.68
C ILE A 88 3.58 6.20 -23.01
N ALA A 89 2.55 6.92 -23.45
CA ALA A 89 2.61 7.71 -24.68
C ALA A 89 3.65 8.84 -24.61
N ALA A 90 3.76 9.53 -23.48
CA ALA A 90 4.76 10.58 -23.25
C ALA A 90 6.18 9.99 -23.25
N ALA A 91 6.40 8.89 -22.51
CA ALA A 91 7.69 8.21 -22.43
C ALA A 91 8.19 7.75 -23.80
N ARG A 92 7.31 7.17 -24.63
CA ARG A 92 7.65 6.71 -25.99
C ARG A 92 8.03 7.84 -26.94
N LYS A 93 7.59 9.07 -26.65
CA LYS A 93 7.92 10.27 -27.43
C LYS A 93 9.10 11.06 -26.85
N GLY A 94 9.70 10.61 -25.75
CA GLY A 94 10.74 11.36 -25.04
C GLY A 94 10.24 12.67 -24.43
N LEU A 95 8.92 12.79 -24.18
CA LEU A 95 8.32 13.97 -23.57
C LEU A 95 8.40 13.88 -22.03
N PRO A 96 8.34 15.02 -21.33
CA PRO A 96 8.20 15.03 -19.87
C PRO A 96 7.01 14.17 -19.42
N LEU A 97 7.23 13.37 -18.38
CA LEU A 97 6.17 12.53 -17.83
C LEU A 97 5.14 13.39 -17.08
N PRO A 98 3.84 13.11 -17.22
CA PRO A 98 2.83 13.84 -16.47
C PRO A 98 3.01 13.57 -14.96
N PRO A 99 2.72 14.56 -14.10
CA PRO A 99 2.71 14.35 -12.65
C PRO A 99 1.60 13.38 -12.26
N LEU A 100 1.73 12.77 -11.07
CA LEU A 100 0.64 11.97 -10.50
C LEU A 100 -0.65 12.81 -10.42
N PRO A 101 -1.84 12.19 -10.56
CA PRO A 101 -3.12 12.91 -10.51
C PRO A 101 -3.21 13.82 -9.29
N ALA A 102 -3.83 15.00 -9.37
CA ALA A 102 -3.91 15.91 -8.22
C ALA A 102 -4.72 15.28 -7.07
N ILE A 103 -4.38 15.62 -5.82
CA ILE A 103 -5.21 15.25 -4.67
C ILE A 103 -6.54 16.02 -4.81
N PRO A 104 -7.71 15.36 -4.76
CA PRO A 104 -8.99 16.05 -4.81
C PRO A 104 -9.08 17.09 -3.69
N ALA A 105 -9.63 18.27 -3.98
CA ALA A 105 -10.02 19.19 -2.92
C ALA A 105 -11.01 18.46 -2.00
N ALA A 106 -10.83 18.62 -0.68
CA ALA A 106 -11.75 18.04 0.29
C ALA A 106 -13.17 18.50 -0.03
N VAL A 107 -14.09 17.54 -0.22
CA VAL A 107 -15.53 17.79 -0.32
C VAL A 107 -16.11 17.76 1.09
#